data_AF-A0A923YGY0-F1
#
_entry.id   AF-A0A923YGY0-F1
#
_cell.length_a   1.000
_cell.length_b   1.000
_cell.length_c   1.000
_cell.angle_alpha   90.00
_cell.angle_beta   90.00
_cell.angle_gamma   90.00
#
_symmetry.space_group_name_H-M   'P 1'
#
loop_
_entity.id
_entity.type
_entity.pdbx_description
1 polymer ?
#
loop_
_entity_poly.entity_id
_entity_poly.type
_entity_poly.pdbx_seq_one_letter_code
_entity_poly.pdbx_strand_id
1 'polypeptide(L)'
;MTITNEDVLKALSTVEEPDLKKDLVTLNMIKDVKVEGNKVSFTVVLTTPACPLKELIRNNCTAAVQKIDASLQVTVNLIADVSSTRSNQPMLPGVKNIIAIASGKGGVGKSTVTCNLAVALSRMGASVGIIDADISGPSIPIMFDVENVRPNIVEENGKHVIIPILQYGIKLISIGFLAPAEAAVVWRGPMASSALKQFLADVEWGDLDYLLIDLPPGTSDIHLSLVQNV
;
A
#
# COMPACT_ATOMS: atom_id res chain seq x y z
N MET A 1 5.26 -25.87 -38.61
CA MET A 1 5.44 -26.19 -37.18
C MET A 1 4.17 -25.74 -36.47
N THR A 2 3.61 -26.55 -35.58
CA THR A 2 2.39 -26.18 -34.84
C THR A 2 2.81 -25.30 -33.67
N ILE A 3 2.43 -24.02 -33.68
CA ILE A 3 2.77 -23.08 -32.62
C ILE A 3 1.90 -23.38 -31.39
N THR A 4 2.52 -23.47 -30.22
CA THR A 4 1.82 -23.74 -28.96
C THR A 4 1.64 -22.47 -28.13
N ASN A 5 0.74 -22.52 -27.14
CA ASN A 5 0.58 -21.42 -26.18
C ASN A 5 1.87 -21.15 -25.38
N GLU A 6 2.68 -22.19 -25.12
CA GLU A 6 3.95 -22.07 -24.41
C GLU A 6 4.98 -21.28 -25.23
N ASP A 7 5.02 -21.48 -26.56
CA ASP A 7 5.90 -20.73 -27.45
C ASP A 7 5.56 -19.23 -27.45
N VAL A 8 4.26 -18.90 -27.43
CA VAL A 8 3.76 -17.53 -27.34
C VAL A 8 4.13 -16.91 -26.00
N LEU A 9 3.93 -17.62 -24.88
CA LEU A 9 4.32 -17.12 -23.56
C LEU A 9 5.83 -16.90 -23.46
N LYS A 10 6.64 -17.81 -24.01
CA LYS A 10 8.10 -17.67 -24.03
C LYS A 10 8.58 -16.49 -24.87
N ALA A 11 7.88 -16.15 -25.95
CA ALA A 11 8.18 -14.92 -26.69
C ALA A 11 7.77 -13.68 -25.89
N LEU A 12 6.59 -13.70 -25.26
CA LEU A 12 6.08 -12.57 -24.46
C LEU A 12 6.90 -12.32 -23.18
N SER A 13 7.60 -13.32 -22.64
CA SER A 13 8.53 -13.15 -21.51
C SER A 13 9.79 -12.36 -21.86
N THR A 14 10.00 -12.01 -23.14
CA THR A 14 11.08 -11.10 -23.57
C THR A 14 10.65 -9.63 -23.60
N VAL A 15 9.36 -9.36 -23.37
CA VAL A 15 8.82 -8.01 -23.33
C VAL A 15 8.82 -7.53 -21.88
N GLU A 16 9.57 -6.48 -21.61
CA GLU A 16 9.63 -5.84 -20.29
C GLU A 16 8.54 -4.77 -20.13
N GLU A 17 7.99 -4.70 -18.93
CA GLU A 17 7.15 -3.59 -18.49
C GLU A 17 8.07 -2.40 -18.13
N PRO A 18 7.95 -1.23 -18.79
CA PRO A 18 8.90 -0.11 -18.64
C PRO A 18 9.04 0.46 -17.24
N ASP A 19 7.95 0.47 -16.46
CA ASP A 19 7.91 1.05 -15.12
C ASP A 19 8.36 0.04 -14.06
N LEU A 20 7.99 -1.23 -14.23
CA LEU A 20 8.29 -2.32 -13.28
C LEU A 20 9.60 -3.06 -13.57
N LYS A 21 10.20 -2.85 -14.75
CA LYS A 21 11.46 -3.47 -15.21
C LYS A 21 11.48 -5.00 -15.05
N LYS A 22 10.34 -5.64 -15.25
CA LYS A 22 10.14 -7.10 -15.20
C LYS A 22 9.32 -7.53 -16.40
N ASP A 23 9.43 -8.79 -16.79
CA ASP A 23 8.71 -9.30 -17.95
C ASP A 23 7.21 -9.46 -17.70
N LEU A 24 6.41 -9.29 -18.76
CA LEU A 24 4.95 -9.31 -18.69
C LEU A 24 4.39 -10.66 -18.21
N VAL A 25 5.12 -11.77 -18.40
CA VAL A 25 4.66 -13.11 -18.03
C VAL A 25 4.89 -13.35 -16.53
N THR A 26 6.07 -13.02 -16.00
CA THR A 26 6.37 -13.06 -14.56
C THR A 26 5.48 -12.12 -13.76
N LEU A 27 5.09 -10.98 -14.35
CA LEU A 27 4.13 -10.05 -13.75
C LEU A 27 2.67 -10.55 -13.85
N ASN A 28 2.43 -11.73 -14.43
CA ASN A 28 1.09 -12.31 -14.64
C ASN A 28 0.12 -11.35 -15.39
N MET A 29 0.67 -10.54 -16.30
CA MET A 29 -0.08 -9.55 -17.06
C MET A 29 -0.65 -10.12 -18.36
N ILE A 30 -0.28 -11.34 -18.76
CA ILE A 30 -0.80 -12.00 -19.96
C ILE A 30 -1.91 -12.97 -19.59
N LYS A 31 -3.10 -12.81 -20.18
CA LYS A 31 -4.27 -13.69 -20.00
C LYS A 31 -4.84 -14.12 -21.36
N ASP A 32 -5.65 -15.19 -21.34
CA ASP A 32 -6.45 -15.65 -22.48
C ASP A 32 -5.67 -15.92 -23.78
N VAL A 33 -4.49 -16.54 -23.67
CA VAL A 33 -3.70 -16.90 -24.86
C VAL A 33 -4.43 -17.97 -25.67
N LYS A 34 -4.74 -17.65 -26.92
CA LYS A 34 -5.36 -18.54 -27.90
C LYS A 34 -4.57 -18.54 -29.20
N VAL A 35 -4.24 -19.73 -29.69
CA VAL A 35 -3.57 -19.95 -30.98
C VAL A 35 -4.50 -20.75 -31.87
N GLU A 36 -4.96 -20.12 -32.97
CA GLU A 36 -5.86 -20.73 -33.96
C GLU A 36 -5.20 -20.67 -35.34
N GLY A 37 -4.46 -21.72 -35.69
CA GLY A 37 -3.72 -21.81 -36.96
C GLY A 37 -2.68 -20.70 -37.07
N ASN A 38 -2.98 -19.69 -37.90
CA ASN A 38 -2.09 -18.54 -38.14
C ASN A 38 -2.51 -17.27 -37.37
N LYS A 39 -3.47 -17.38 -36.45
CA LYS A 39 -3.96 -16.28 -35.62
C LYS A 39 -3.57 -16.51 -34.16
N VAL A 40 -2.96 -15.51 -33.55
CA VAL A 40 -2.62 -15.50 -32.13
C VAL A 40 -3.35 -14.36 -31.47
N SER A 41 -4.10 -14.64 -30.40
CA SER A 41 -4.77 -13.63 -29.61
C SER A 41 -4.48 -13.80 -28.12
N PHE A 42 -4.30 -12.69 -27.42
CA PHE A 42 -4.10 -12.67 -25.97
C PHE A 42 -4.47 -11.30 -25.40
N THR A 43 -4.68 -11.28 -24.09
CA THR A 43 -5.02 -10.09 -23.32
C THR A 43 -3.80 -9.66 -22.50
N VAL A 44 -3.40 -8.38 -22.60
CA VAL A 44 -2.45 -7.76 -21.69
C VAL A 44 -3.22 -6.91 -20.68
N VAL A 45 -3.04 -7.25 -19.41
CA VAL A 45 -3.64 -6.60 -18.26
C VAL A 45 -2.69 -5.53 -17.75
N LEU A 46 -3.07 -4.27 -17.91
CA LEU A 46 -2.28 -3.13 -17.48
C LEU A 46 -2.63 -2.73 -16.05
N THR A 47 -1.62 -2.29 -15.30
CA THR A 47 -1.73 -1.86 -13.90
C THR A 47 -2.42 -0.49 -13.75
N THR A 48 -2.48 0.31 -14.82
CA THR A 48 -3.18 1.59 -14.83
C THR A 48 -3.98 1.83 -16.13
N PRO A 49 -5.18 2.42 -16.04
CA PRO A 49 -5.99 2.75 -17.21
C PRO A 49 -5.39 3.88 -18.06
N ALA A 50 -4.50 4.69 -17.50
CA ALA A 50 -3.89 5.84 -18.15
C ALA A 50 -2.45 5.61 -18.64
N CYS A 51 -1.99 4.35 -18.77
CA CYS A 51 -0.64 4.06 -19.24
C CYS A 51 -0.39 4.72 -20.63
N PRO A 52 0.52 5.71 -20.74
CA PRO A 52 0.82 6.39 -22.01
C PRO A 52 1.59 5.48 -22.97
N LEU A 53 2.04 4.32 -22.50
CA LEU A 53 2.87 3.36 -23.22
C LEU A 53 2.07 2.17 -23.80
N LYS A 54 0.73 2.23 -23.77
CA LYS A 54 -0.16 1.17 -24.32
C LYS A 54 0.22 0.72 -25.72
N GLU A 55 0.47 1.67 -26.61
CA GLU A 55 0.85 1.38 -28.00
C GLU A 55 2.27 0.81 -28.11
N LEU A 56 3.19 1.23 -27.24
CA LEU A 56 4.54 0.67 -27.17
C LEU A 56 4.49 -0.81 -26.76
N ILE A 57 3.74 -1.14 -25.71
CA ILE A 57 3.57 -2.51 -25.21
C ILE A 57 2.91 -3.39 -26.29
N ARG A 58 1.86 -2.89 -26.95
CA ARG A 58 1.20 -3.57 -28.07
C ARG A 58 2.20 -3.91 -29.19
N ASN A 59 3.01 -2.95 -29.59
CA ASN A 59 4.00 -3.12 -30.66
C ASN A 59 5.10 -4.11 -30.26
N ASN A 60 5.61 -4.02 -29.02
CA ASN A 60 6.63 -4.94 -28.52
C ASN A 60 6.11 -6.37 -28.43
N CYS A 61 4.87 -6.57 -27.96
CA CYS A 61 4.24 -7.90 -27.92
C CYS A 61 4.04 -8.47 -29.33
N THR A 62 3.59 -7.64 -30.27
CA THR A 62 3.40 -8.05 -31.67
C THR A 62 4.72 -8.47 -32.31
N ALA A 63 5.77 -7.65 -32.13
CA ALA A 63 7.10 -7.94 -32.64
C ALA A 63 7.71 -9.20 -32.01
N ALA A 64 7.48 -9.43 -30.71
CA ALA A 64 7.96 -10.63 -30.01
C ALA A 64 7.33 -11.90 -30.58
N VAL A 65 6.01 -11.91 -30.82
CA VAL A 65 5.31 -13.08 -31.38
C VAL A 65 5.66 -13.29 -32.86
N GLN A 66 5.82 -12.22 -33.64
CA GLN A 66 6.23 -12.31 -35.06
C GLN A 66 7.67 -12.81 -35.25
N LYS A 67 8.51 -12.79 -34.22
CA LYS A 67 9.84 -13.45 -34.26
C LYS A 67 9.74 -14.97 -34.29
N ILE A 68 8.64 -15.55 -33.83
CA ILE A 68 8.38 -17.00 -33.93
C ILE A 68 8.10 -17.37 -35.39
N ASP A 69 7.16 -16.65 -36.00
CA ASP A 69 6.80 -16.79 -37.41
C ASP A 69 6.22 -15.45 -37.92
N ALA A 70 6.81 -14.91 -38.97
CA ALA A 70 6.44 -13.62 -39.55
C ALA A 70 5.05 -13.63 -40.21
N SER A 71 4.48 -14.81 -40.48
CA SER A 71 3.16 -14.95 -41.10
C SER A 71 2.00 -14.81 -40.10
N LEU A 72 2.27 -14.76 -38.79
CA LEU A 72 1.25 -14.73 -37.74
C LEU A 72 0.48 -13.41 -37.68
N GLN A 73 -0.84 -13.51 -37.65
CA GLN A 73 -1.72 -12.40 -37.33
C GLN A 73 -1.92 -12.30 -35.82
N VAL A 74 -1.36 -11.25 -35.21
CA VAL A 74 -1.39 -11.05 -33.76
C VAL A 74 -2.49 -10.05 -33.39
N THR A 75 -3.40 -10.46 -32.51
CA THR A 75 -4.44 -9.60 -31.93
C THR A 75 -4.19 -9.41 -30.44
N VAL A 76 -3.84 -8.19 -30.04
CA VAL A 76 -3.56 -7.85 -28.63
C VAL A 76 -4.74 -7.08 -28.04
N ASN A 77 -5.41 -7.65 -27.05
CA ASN A 77 -6.43 -6.96 -26.27
C ASN A 77 -5.77 -6.31 -25.06
N LEU A 78 -5.94 -5.00 -24.88
CA LEU A 78 -5.42 -4.30 -23.70
C LEU A 78 -6.59 -4.02 -22.76
N ILE A 79 -6.55 -4.58 -21.56
CA ILE A 79 -7.49 -4.24 -20.49
C ILE A 79 -6.72 -3.58 -19.35
N ALA A 80 -7.38 -2.77 -18.54
CA ALA A 80 -6.82 -2.27 -17.31
C ALA A 80 -7.50 -2.99 -16.15
N ASP A 81 -6.69 -3.60 -15.29
CA ASP A 81 -7.17 -4.15 -14.04
C ASP A 81 -6.56 -3.32 -12.92
N VAL A 82 -7.41 -2.51 -12.29
CA VAL A 82 -7.03 -1.63 -11.17
C VAL A 82 -7.06 -2.39 -9.84
N SER A 83 -7.33 -3.71 -9.85
CA SER A 83 -7.07 -4.54 -8.68
C SER A 83 -5.56 -4.69 -8.53
N SER A 84 -5.00 -3.78 -7.74
CA SER A 84 -3.62 -3.71 -7.35
C SER A 84 -3.04 -5.10 -7.08
N THR A 85 -1.89 -5.41 -7.69
CA THR A 85 -0.94 -6.41 -7.24
C THR A 85 -0.42 -6.04 -5.84
N ARG A 86 -1.30 -6.12 -4.83
CA ARG A 86 -0.93 -6.15 -3.42
C ARG A 86 -0.47 -7.56 -3.11
N SER A 87 0.67 -7.70 -2.43
CA SER A 87 1.02 -8.98 -1.80
C SER A 87 -0.19 -9.47 -1.00
N ASN A 88 -0.56 -10.72 -1.21
CA ASN A 88 -1.91 -11.25 -1.02
C ASN A 88 -2.31 -11.50 0.46
N GLN A 89 -1.86 -10.66 1.39
CA GLN A 89 -2.38 -10.59 2.75
C GLN A 89 -2.56 -9.12 3.12
N PRO A 90 -3.78 -8.68 3.49
CA PRO A 90 -3.95 -7.36 4.06
C PRO A 90 -3.07 -7.27 5.31
N MET A 91 -2.22 -6.23 5.42
CA MET A 91 -1.37 -6.03 6.61
C MET A 91 -2.18 -5.97 7.91
N LEU A 92 -3.46 -5.60 7.82
CA LEU A 92 -4.38 -5.45 8.93
C LEU A 92 -5.73 -6.13 8.63
N PRO A 93 -5.83 -7.48 8.74
CA PRO A 93 -7.05 -8.21 8.37
C PRO A 93 -8.26 -7.87 9.25
N GLY A 94 -8.05 -7.43 10.50
CA GLY A 94 -9.12 -7.02 11.42
C GLY A 94 -9.62 -5.58 11.21
N VAL A 95 -9.01 -4.81 10.32
CA VAL A 95 -9.35 -3.40 10.10
C VAL A 95 -10.15 -3.23 8.81
N LYS A 96 -11.41 -2.81 8.91
CA LYS A 96 -12.31 -2.67 7.75
C LYS A 96 -11.95 -1.48 6.86
N ASN A 97 -11.61 -0.35 7.47
CA ASN A 97 -11.30 0.89 6.76
C ASN A 97 -10.06 1.56 7.35
N ILE A 98 -9.13 1.97 6.48
CA ILE A 98 -7.96 2.76 6.86
C ILE A 98 -8.08 4.13 6.20
N ILE A 99 -8.04 5.20 7.00
CA ILE A 99 -8.18 6.58 6.54
C ILE A 99 -6.89 7.34 6.88
N ALA A 100 -6.12 7.67 5.86
CA ALA A 100 -4.94 8.53 5.99
C ALA A 100 -5.34 10.01 5.93
N ILE A 101 -4.93 10.79 6.92
CA ILE A 101 -5.25 12.20 7.05
C ILE A 101 -3.97 13.00 6.86
N ALA A 102 -3.90 13.73 5.75
CA ALA A 102 -2.72 14.47 5.31
C ALA A 102 -2.98 15.98 5.23
N SER A 103 -1.90 16.77 5.28
CA SER A 103 -1.95 18.22 5.08
C SER A 103 -0.71 18.72 4.36
N GLY A 104 -0.88 19.65 3.41
CA GLY A 104 0.26 20.24 2.69
C GLY A 104 1.15 21.17 3.52
N LYS A 105 0.67 21.63 4.68
CA LYS A 105 1.39 22.55 5.59
C LYS A 105 1.14 22.17 7.04
N GLY A 106 2.11 22.47 7.92
CA GLY A 106 1.93 22.38 9.36
C GLY A 106 0.96 23.43 9.90
N GLY A 107 0.32 23.13 11.03
CA GLY A 107 -0.53 24.11 11.75
C GLY A 107 -1.94 24.31 11.19
N VAL A 108 -2.38 23.56 10.17
CA VAL A 108 -3.73 23.67 9.60
C VAL A 108 -4.83 22.98 10.42
N GLY A 109 -4.49 22.40 11.58
CA GLY A 109 -5.44 21.67 12.43
C GLY A 109 -5.68 20.21 12.04
N LYS A 110 -4.77 19.60 11.27
CA LYS A 110 -4.84 18.19 10.83
C LYS A 110 -5.12 17.22 12.00
N SER A 111 -4.28 17.23 13.04
CA SER A 111 -4.44 16.36 14.21
C SER A 111 -5.74 16.62 14.97
N THR A 112 -6.18 17.89 15.04
CA THR A 112 -7.48 18.26 15.61
C THR A 112 -8.63 17.60 14.84
N VAL A 113 -8.58 17.60 13.51
CA VAL A 113 -9.56 16.92 12.65
C VAL A 113 -9.51 15.41 12.90
N THR A 114 -8.31 14.81 12.98
CA THR A 114 -8.13 13.39 13.27
C THR A 114 -8.78 12.99 14.59
N CYS A 115 -8.50 13.71 15.69
CA CYS A 115 -9.10 13.44 17.00
C CYS A 115 -10.62 13.55 16.98
N ASN A 116 -11.17 14.63 16.42
CA ASN A 116 -12.62 14.85 16.41
C ASN A 116 -13.35 13.83 15.53
N LEU A 117 -12.76 13.45 14.40
CA LEU A 117 -13.30 12.38 13.55
C LEU A 117 -13.33 11.05 14.30
N ALA A 118 -12.25 10.70 15.00
CA ALA A 118 -12.19 9.45 15.78
C ALA A 118 -13.28 9.40 16.87
N VAL A 119 -13.41 10.49 17.64
CA VAL A 119 -14.44 10.61 18.69
C VAL A 119 -15.84 10.58 18.11
N ALA A 120 -16.08 11.24 16.97
CA ALA A 120 -17.38 11.21 16.30
C ALA A 120 -17.76 9.79 15.85
N LEU A 121 -16.84 9.09 15.18
CA LEU A 121 -17.03 7.70 14.75
C LEU A 121 -17.27 6.77 15.94
N SER A 122 -16.48 6.90 17.01
CA SER A 122 -16.64 6.10 18.23
C SER A 122 -17.99 6.35 18.89
N ARG A 123 -18.45 7.61 18.97
CA ARG A 123 -19.79 7.96 19.49
C ARG A 123 -20.94 7.43 18.64
N MET A 124 -20.71 7.19 17.35
CA MET A 124 -21.67 6.53 16.45
C MET A 124 -21.67 4.99 16.61
N GLY A 125 -20.84 4.45 17.50
CA GLY A 125 -20.76 3.02 17.81
C GLY A 125 -19.69 2.25 17.04
N ALA A 126 -18.85 2.93 16.26
CA ALA A 126 -17.77 2.28 15.52
C ALA A 126 -16.57 1.95 16.42
N SER A 127 -15.88 0.84 16.17
CA SER A 127 -14.57 0.57 16.79
C SER A 127 -13.46 1.33 16.04
N VAL A 128 -12.70 2.16 16.77
CA VAL A 128 -11.77 3.13 16.17
C VAL A 128 -10.37 3.03 16.77
N GLY A 129 -9.35 3.07 15.91
CA GLY A 129 -7.95 3.26 16.26
C GLY A 129 -7.36 4.53 15.62
N ILE A 130 -6.31 5.08 16.24
CA ILE A 130 -5.51 6.17 15.69
C ILE A 130 -4.02 5.79 15.73
N ILE A 131 -3.34 6.00 14.61
CA ILE A 131 -1.87 6.06 14.51
C ILE A 131 -1.47 7.52 14.33
N ASP A 132 -0.69 8.06 15.26
CA ASP A 132 -0.01 9.34 15.11
C ASP A 132 1.39 9.13 14.53
N ALA A 133 1.55 9.48 13.25
CA ALA A 133 2.80 9.40 12.51
C ALA A 133 3.52 10.76 12.41
N ASP A 134 3.02 11.80 13.08
CA ASP A 134 3.62 13.14 13.06
C ASP A 134 4.72 13.28 14.11
N ILE A 135 5.94 12.95 13.70
CA ILE A 135 7.12 12.94 14.58
C ILE A 135 7.54 14.35 15.02
N SER A 136 7.33 15.35 14.16
CA SER A 136 7.83 16.71 14.41
C SER A 136 7.04 17.46 15.48
N GLY A 137 5.83 17.00 15.79
CA GLY A 137 4.96 17.61 16.78
C GLY A 137 3.77 16.71 17.11
N PRO A 138 3.99 15.55 17.75
CA PRO A 138 2.95 14.58 18.03
C PRO A 138 1.89 15.23 18.92
N SER A 139 0.73 15.53 18.33
CA SER A 139 -0.34 16.27 18.99
C SER A 139 -1.41 15.35 19.56
N ILE A 140 -1.53 14.12 19.03
CA ILE A 140 -2.56 13.16 19.45
C ILE A 140 -2.39 12.77 20.93
N PRO A 141 -1.18 12.45 21.45
CA PRO A 141 -1.01 12.14 22.87
C PRO A 141 -1.49 13.25 23.80
N ILE A 142 -1.22 14.50 23.44
CA ILE A 142 -1.62 15.68 24.22
C ILE A 142 -3.15 15.85 24.17
N MET A 143 -3.74 15.77 22.99
CA MET A 143 -5.19 15.95 22.81
C MET A 143 -6.02 14.85 23.48
N PHE A 144 -5.43 13.67 23.70
CA PHE A 144 -6.07 12.56 24.41
C PHE A 144 -5.69 12.48 25.90
N ASP A 145 -4.87 13.40 26.42
CA ASP A 145 -4.39 13.40 27.82
C ASP A 145 -3.58 12.13 28.19
N VAL A 146 -2.72 11.70 27.26
CA VAL A 146 -1.88 10.49 27.40
C VAL A 146 -0.41 10.73 27.06
N GLU A 147 0.05 11.99 27.06
CA GLU A 147 1.44 12.38 26.75
C GLU A 147 2.50 11.69 27.62
N ASN A 148 2.16 11.43 28.89
CA ASN A 148 3.03 10.80 29.88
C ASN A 148 2.79 9.28 30.01
N VAL A 149 1.92 8.72 29.18
CA VAL A 149 1.63 7.29 29.15
C VAL A 149 2.56 6.61 28.15
N ARG A 150 2.88 5.34 28.41
CA ARG A 150 3.67 4.50 27.51
C ARG A 150 2.87 3.23 27.18
N PRO A 151 2.85 2.80 25.91
CA PRO A 151 2.23 1.53 25.55
C PRO A 151 3.01 0.38 26.18
N ASN A 152 2.29 -0.64 26.64
CA ASN A 152 2.91 -1.87 27.12
C ASN A 152 3.34 -2.73 25.93
N ILE A 153 4.43 -3.46 26.10
CA ILE A 153 4.89 -4.46 25.14
C ILE A 153 4.80 -5.82 25.82
N VAL A 154 4.10 -6.75 25.20
CA VAL A 154 3.96 -8.13 25.68
C VAL A 154 4.65 -9.08 24.70
N GLU A 155 5.08 -10.24 25.18
CA GLU A 155 5.63 -11.29 24.34
C GLU A 155 4.56 -12.36 24.14
N GLU A 156 4.13 -12.55 22.89
CA GLU A 156 3.17 -13.60 22.51
C GLU A 156 3.77 -14.43 21.38
N ASN A 157 3.83 -15.75 21.55
CA ASN A 157 4.36 -16.69 20.56
C ASN A 157 5.79 -16.34 20.06
N GLY A 158 6.63 -15.76 20.93
CA GLY A 158 7.99 -15.33 20.59
C GLY A 158 8.06 -14.04 19.76
N LYS A 159 6.94 -13.31 19.63
CA LYS A 159 6.86 -12.00 18.97
C LYS A 159 6.52 -10.93 20.00
N HIS A 160 7.16 -9.77 19.89
CA HIS A 160 6.80 -8.59 20.67
C HIS A 160 5.54 -7.94 20.07
N VAL A 161 4.48 -7.85 20.86
CA VAL A 161 3.21 -7.22 20.51
C VAL A 161 3.05 -5.94 21.33
N ILE A 162 2.70 -4.85 20.65
CA ILE A 162 2.49 -3.55 21.26
C ILE A 162 1.02 -3.41 21.61
N ILE A 163 0.73 -3.21 22.89
CA ILE A 163 -0.64 -2.95 23.37
C ILE A 163 -0.94 -1.45 23.19
N PRO A 164 -1.90 -1.07 22.34
CA PRO A 164 -2.22 0.34 22.14
C PRO A 164 -2.86 0.92 23.39
N ILE A 165 -2.68 2.22 23.59
CA ILE A 165 -3.31 2.94 24.71
C ILE A 165 -4.79 3.07 24.41
N LEU A 166 -5.65 2.65 25.33
CA LEU A 166 -7.09 2.80 25.20
C LEU A 166 -7.54 4.05 25.98
N GLN A 167 -8.05 5.06 25.28
CA GLN A 167 -8.53 6.29 25.90
C GLN A 167 -9.81 6.75 25.21
N TYR A 168 -10.83 7.13 26.00
CA TYR A 168 -12.17 7.49 25.50
C TYR A 168 -12.80 6.45 24.54
N GLY A 169 -12.48 5.16 24.70
CA GLY A 169 -12.95 4.09 23.83
C GLY A 169 -12.21 3.97 22.50
N ILE A 170 -11.09 4.67 22.33
CA ILE A 170 -10.29 4.71 21.10
C ILE A 170 -8.90 4.13 21.38
N LYS A 171 -8.42 3.24 20.50
CA LYS A 171 -7.07 2.67 20.59
C LYS A 171 -6.05 3.64 19.96
N LEU A 172 -4.95 3.90 20.63
CA LEU A 172 -3.99 4.94 20.25
C LEU A 172 -2.57 4.37 20.22
N ILE A 173 -1.84 4.68 19.16
CA ILE A 173 -0.38 4.58 19.12
C ILE A 173 0.19 5.86 18.51
N SER A 174 1.32 6.35 19.04
CA SER A 174 1.99 7.54 18.55
C SER A 174 3.49 7.31 18.53
N ILE A 175 4.15 7.84 17.50
CA ILE A 175 5.62 7.93 17.50
C ILE A 175 6.12 8.78 18.67
N GLY A 176 5.30 9.71 19.17
CA GLY A 176 5.59 10.50 20.37
C GLY A 176 5.81 9.66 21.64
N PHE A 177 5.33 8.41 21.70
CA PHE A 177 5.60 7.52 22.83
C PHE A 177 7.01 6.91 22.81
N LEU A 178 7.64 6.83 21.63
CA LEU A 178 8.94 6.19 21.43
C LEU A 178 10.13 7.13 21.67
N ALA A 179 9.89 8.44 21.77
CA ALA A 179 10.92 9.44 22.05
C ALA A 179 10.84 9.88 23.53
N PRO A 180 11.97 9.84 24.29
CA PRO A 180 12.05 10.51 25.59
C PRO A 180 11.83 12.02 25.41
N ALA A 181 11.01 12.64 26.25
CA ALA A 181 10.72 14.08 26.16
C ALA A 181 11.99 14.95 26.20
N GLU A 182 13.07 14.48 26.85
CA GLU A 182 14.33 15.20 26.95
C GLU A 182 15.36 14.91 25.84
N ALA A 183 15.13 13.89 24.99
CA ALA A 183 16.06 13.52 23.93
C ALA A 183 15.50 13.94 22.57
N ALA A 184 16.07 15.02 21.99
CA ALA A 184 15.79 15.42 20.61
C ALA A 184 16.37 14.40 19.63
N VAL A 185 15.68 13.26 19.46
CA VAL A 185 16.03 12.25 18.48
C VAL A 185 15.68 12.79 17.09
N VAL A 186 16.69 12.94 16.23
CA VAL A 186 16.47 13.31 14.83
C VAL A 186 15.97 12.09 14.08
N TRP A 187 14.68 12.06 13.79
CA TRP A 187 14.09 10.98 12.99
C TRP A 187 14.36 11.21 11.51
N ARG A 188 15.09 10.27 10.90
CA ARG A 188 15.29 10.23 9.45
C ARG A 188 14.12 9.49 8.81
N GLY A 189 13.78 9.85 7.56
CA GLY A 189 12.66 9.27 6.80
C GLY A 189 12.53 7.73 6.90
N PRO A 190 13.61 6.95 6.70
CA PRO A 190 13.56 5.50 6.81
C PRO A 190 13.17 4.97 8.21
N MET A 191 13.58 5.65 9.28
CA MET A 191 13.22 5.25 10.65
C MET A 191 11.73 5.49 10.92
N ALA A 192 11.22 6.63 10.45
CA ALA A 192 9.81 6.98 10.54
C ALA A 192 8.91 5.97 9.80
N SER A 193 9.30 5.63 8.56
CA SER A 193 8.62 4.62 7.76
C SER A 193 8.68 3.22 8.40
N SER A 194 9.81 2.86 9.00
CA SER A 194 9.96 1.59 9.71
C SER A 194 9.06 1.51 10.95
N ALA A 195 9.00 2.58 11.74
CA ALA A 195 8.13 2.66 12.92
C ALA A 195 6.65 2.54 12.52
N LEU A 196 6.23 3.22 11.44
CA LEU A 196 4.86 3.10 10.94
C LEU A 196 4.53 1.67 10.49
N LYS A 197 5.44 1.00 9.76
CA LYS A 197 5.27 -0.41 9.39
C LYS A 197 5.14 -1.30 10.62
N GLN A 198 5.95 -1.05 11.66
CA GLN A 198 5.87 -1.76 12.92
C GLN A 198 4.52 -1.55 13.59
N PHE A 199 3.99 -0.33 13.63
CA PHE A 199 2.66 -0.05 14.19
C PHE A 199 1.53 -0.72 13.43
N LEU A 200 1.66 -0.88 12.12
CA LEU A 200 0.68 -1.61 11.32
C LEU A 200 0.78 -3.13 11.54
N ALA A 201 1.95 -3.68 11.85
CA ALA A 201 2.17 -5.13 11.91
C ALA A 201 2.16 -5.74 13.34
N ASP A 202 2.57 -4.95 14.33
CA ASP A 202 2.91 -5.46 15.67
C ASP A 202 2.00 -4.87 16.78
N VAL A 203 1.12 -3.93 16.46
CA VAL A 203 0.14 -3.40 17.43
C VAL A 203 -1.12 -4.27 17.45
N GLU A 204 -1.62 -4.54 18.65
CA GLU A 204 -2.85 -5.31 18.86
C GLU A 204 -4.13 -4.49 18.61
N TRP A 205 -4.39 -4.21 17.34
CA TRP A 205 -5.57 -3.45 16.92
C TRP A 205 -6.88 -4.20 17.16
N GLY A 206 -6.88 -5.54 17.10
CA GLY A 206 -8.10 -6.34 17.09
C GLY A 206 -9.00 -5.96 15.90
N ASP A 207 -10.31 -6.10 16.09
CA ASP A 207 -11.29 -5.73 15.07
C ASP A 207 -11.66 -4.24 15.14
N LEU A 208 -11.34 -3.50 14.08
CA LEU A 208 -11.65 -2.08 13.92
C LEU A 208 -12.53 -1.82 12.71
N ASP A 209 -13.55 -0.98 12.88
CA ASP A 209 -14.26 -0.41 11.75
C ASP A 209 -13.40 0.65 11.04
N TYR A 210 -12.64 1.45 11.80
CA TYR A 210 -11.79 2.51 11.28
C TYR A 210 -10.44 2.59 11.98
N LEU A 211 -9.36 2.64 11.20
CA LEU A 211 -8.03 3.05 11.64
C LEU A 211 -7.66 4.37 10.97
N LEU A 212 -7.55 5.43 11.77
CA LEU A 212 -7.15 6.75 11.29
C LEU A 212 -5.63 6.90 11.41
N ILE A 213 -4.99 7.46 10.39
CA ILE A 213 -3.54 7.70 10.40
C ILE A 213 -3.29 9.20 10.23
N ASP A 214 -2.81 9.84 11.30
CA ASP A 214 -2.42 11.24 11.31
C ASP A 214 -1.01 11.38 10.73
N LEU A 215 -0.90 11.87 9.49
CA LEU A 215 0.36 11.93 8.77
C LEU A 215 1.17 13.18 9.13
N PRO A 216 2.50 13.19 8.99
CA PRO A 216 3.26 14.43 9.10
C PRO A 216 2.85 15.42 7.99
N PRO A 217 3.00 16.75 8.21
CA PRO A 217 2.73 17.74 7.19
C PRO A 217 3.68 17.63 5.99
N GLY A 218 3.22 18.08 4.83
CA GLY A 218 3.97 18.06 3.57
C GLY A 218 3.83 16.73 2.81
N THR A 219 4.80 16.44 1.95
CA THR A 219 4.86 15.23 1.10
C THR A 219 6.12 14.41 1.42
N SER A 220 6.33 14.10 2.70
CA SER A 220 7.49 13.35 3.17
C SER A 220 7.44 11.85 2.81
N ASP A 221 8.56 11.14 2.99
CA ASP A 221 8.71 9.70 2.65
C ASP A 221 7.69 8.77 3.35
N ILE A 222 7.10 9.22 4.46
CA ILE A 222 6.03 8.48 5.16
C ILE A 222 4.81 8.32 4.26
N HIS A 223 4.49 9.33 3.44
CA HIS A 223 3.36 9.29 2.51
C HIS A 223 3.54 8.19 1.46
N LEU A 224 4.75 8.08 0.88
CA LEU A 224 5.10 7.04 -0.09
C LEU A 224 5.06 5.65 0.54
N SER A 225 5.52 5.55 1.79
CA SER A 225 5.54 4.28 2.52
C SER A 225 4.12 3.77 2.78
N LEU A 226 3.16 4.65 3.09
CA LEU A 226 1.75 4.25 3.23
C LEU A 226 1.15 3.71 1.94
N VAL A 227 1.34 4.42 0.83
CA VAL A 227 0.81 4.00 -0.49
C VAL A 227 1.37 2.64 -0.92
N GLN A 228 2.61 2.33 -0.54
CA GLN A 228 3.24 1.05 -0.87
C GLN A 228 2.80 -0.13 -0.01
N ASN A 229 2.27 0.11 1.20
CA ASN A 229 2.04 -0.93 2.20
C ASN A 229 0.55 -1.14 2.54
N VAL A 230 -0.35 -0.26 2.10
CA VAL A 230 -1.79 -0.29 2.44
C VAL A 230 -2.67 -0.53 1.23
#